data_AF-A0A7C3RRC1-F1
#
_entry.id   AF-A0A7C3RRC1-F1
#
_cell.length_a   1.000
_cell.length_b   1.000
_cell.length_c   1.000
_cell.angle_alpha   90.00
_cell.angle_beta   90.00
_cell.angle_gamma   90.00
#
_symmetry.space_group_name_H-M   'P 1'
#
loop_
_entity.id
_entity.type
_entity.pdbx_description
1 polymer ?
#
loop_
_entity_poly.entity_id
_entity_poly.type
_entity_poly.pdbx_seq_one_letter_code
_entity_poly.pdbx_strand_id
1 'polypeptide(L)'
;MAWTDPFSPNLADYQSFLTEQGFSASVLPPSSPWIQWSFNRAISVVIPVCTPGPSFLGSPAGTGAPEYTIAVYNLATHHLVLMAQDQPGLSFFTDLRARLNTAGFIAGVVASSSDQGTSSTMLVPDAFKGFRIADLEYLKTIWGRAYLSYAQKAGPVVTVMV
;
A
#
# COMPACT_ATOMS: atom_id res chain seq x y z
N MET A 1 9.70 -15.40 -13.04
CA MET A 1 8.50 -14.63 -13.44
C MET A 1 8.89 -13.72 -14.60
N ALA A 2 8.00 -13.53 -15.58
CA ALA A 2 8.15 -12.44 -16.55
C ALA A 2 6.88 -11.59 -16.40
N TRP A 3 6.98 -10.46 -15.69
CA TRP A 3 5.97 -9.40 -15.78
C TRP A 3 5.88 -8.97 -17.24
N THR A 4 4.67 -8.75 -17.72
CA THR A 4 4.40 -8.33 -19.10
C THR A 4 5.02 -6.97 -19.35
N ASP A 5 4.87 -6.05 -18.39
CA ASP A 5 5.57 -4.77 -18.36
C ASP A 5 5.84 -4.35 -16.91
N PRO A 6 7.07 -4.53 -16.40
CA PRO A 6 7.40 -4.17 -15.03
C PRO A 6 7.45 -2.66 -14.78
N PHE A 7 7.49 -1.86 -15.84
CA PHE A 7 7.67 -0.41 -15.77
C PHE A 7 6.36 0.36 -15.86
N SER A 8 5.26 -0.32 -16.20
CA SER A 8 3.93 0.27 -16.26
C SER A 8 2.91 -0.62 -15.55
N PRO A 9 2.27 -0.13 -14.46
CA PRO A 9 1.28 -0.91 -13.77
C PRO A 9 0.12 -1.25 -14.70
N ASN A 10 -0.15 -2.54 -14.85
CA ASN A 10 -1.25 -3.08 -15.62
C ASN A 10 -2.00 -4.16 -14.83
N LEU A 11 -3.22 -4.47 -15.27
CA LEU A 11 -4.12 -5.38 -14.56
C LEU A 11 -3.65 -6.84 -14.59
N ALA A 12 -3.03 -7.29 -15.70
CA ALA A 12 -2.58 -8.67 -15.86
C ALA A 12 -1.43 -9.00 -14.89
N ASP A 13 -0.46 -8.10 -14.79
CA ASP A 13 0.66 -8.23 -13.86
C ASP A 13 0.19 -8.04 -12.40
N TYR A 14 -0.83 -7.20 -12.15
CA TYR A 14 -1.44 -7.10 -10.82
C TYR A 14 -2.12 -8.41 -10.39
N GLN A 15 -2.84 -9.08 -11.30
CA GLN A 15 -3.44 -10.39 -11.01
C GLN A 15 -2.37 -11.44 -10.70
N SER A 16 -1.28 -11.44 -11.47
CA SER A 16 -0.14 -12.31 -11.21
C SER A 16 0.49 -12.02 -9.84
N PHE A 17 0.67 -10.74 -9.51
CA PHE A 17 1.14 -10.32 -8.19
C PHE A 17 0.23 -10.85 -7.06
N LEU A 18 -1.10 -10.73 -7.20
CA LEU A 18 -2.05 -11.25 -6.19
C LEU A 18 -1.91 -12.76 -5.99
N THR A 19 -1.73 -13.53 -7.06
CA THR A 19 -1.53 -14.98 -6.93
C THR A 19 -0.26 -15.32 -6.16
N GLU A 20 0.81 -14.55 -6.31
CA GLU A 20 2.06 -14.71 -5.55
C GLU A 20 1.92 -14.26 -4.09
N GLN A 21 1.08 -13.26 -3.82
CA GLN A 21 0.73 -12.86 -2.46
C GLN A 21 -0.18 -13.88 -1.74
N GLY A 22 -0.56 -14.98 -2.42
CA GLY A 22 -1.32 -16.08 -1.85
C GLY A 22 -2.83 -15.97 -2.03
N PHE A 23 -3.32 -15.05 -2.86
CA PHE A 23 -4.74 -14.99 -3.22
C PHE A 23 -5.02 -16.04 -4.31
N SER A 24 -5.64 -17.16 -3.94
CA SER A 24 -6.05 -18.19 -4.88
C SER A 24 -7.27 -17.77 -5.71
N ALA A 25 -7.42 -18.34 -6.90
CA ALA A 25 -8.59 -18.10 -7.76
C ALA A 25 -9.93 -18.54 -7.12
N SER A 26 -9.89 -19.41 -6.10
CA SER A 26 -11.08 -19.83 -5.35
C SER A 26 -11.59 -18.75 -4.40
N VAL A 27 -10.69 -17.98 -3.78
CA VAL A 27 -11.07 -16.88 -2.86
C VAL A 27 -11.31 -15.58 -3.62
N LEU A 28 -10.56 -15.38 -4.71
CA LEU A 28 -10.62 -14.19 -5.54
C LEU A 28 -10.56 -14.60 -7.01
N PRO A 29 -11.72 -14.83 -7.65
CA PRO A 29 -11.77 -15.13 -9.07
C PRO A 29 -11.12 -14.02 -9.91
N PRO A 30 -10.37 -14.33 -10.98
CA PRO A 30 -9.77 -13.31 -11.84
C PRO A 30 -10.78 -12.33 -12.46
N SER A 31 -12.04 -12.75 -12.60
CA SER A 31 -13.15 -11.90 -13.07
C SER A 31 -13.77 -11.01 -11.98
N SER A 32 -13.25 -11.04 -10.75
CA SER A 32 -13.78 -10.26 -9.65
C SER A 32 -13.64 -8.75 -9.92
N PRO A 33 -14.75 -7.98 -9.85
CA PRO A 33 -14.71 -6.53 -10.09
C PRO A 33 -13.83 -5.79 -9.07
N TRP A 34 -13.64 -6.38 -7.89
CA TRP A 34 -12.80 -5.83 -6.82
C TRP A 34 -11.32 -5.72 -7.23
N ILE A 35 -10.84 -6.57 -8.14
CA ILE A 35 -9.46 -6.48 -8.64
C ILE A 35 -9.29 -5.16 -9.40
N GLN A 36 -10.18 -4.88 -10.35
CA GLN A 36 -10.08 -3.66 -11.15
C GLN A 36 -10.35 -2.40 -10.33
N TRP A 37 -11.30 -2.46 -9.39
CA TRP A 37 -11.61 -1.30 -8.55
C TRP A 37 -10.45 -0.90 -7.65
N SER A 38 -9.74 -1.88 -7.06
CA SER A 38 -8.60 -1.61 -6.17
C SER A 38 -7.43 -1.05 -6.94
N PHE A 39 -7.19 -1.62 -8.13
CA PHE A 39 -6.16 -1.17 -9.05
C PHE A 39 -6.38 0.28 -9.49
N ASN A 40 -7.58 0.62 -9.96
CA ASN A 40 -7.91 1.98 -10.38
C ASN A 40 -7.81 2.97 -9.21
N ARG A 41 -8.26 2.56 -8.01
CA ARG A 41 -8.12 3.38 -6.80
C ARG A 41 -6.67 3.63 -6.46
N ALA A 42 -5.82 2.61 -6.52
CA ALA A 42 -4.40 2.75 -6.24
C ALA A 42 -3.71 3.69 -7.23
N ILE A 43 -3.95 3.55 -8.54
CA ILE A 43 -3.39 4.46 -9.55
C ILE A 43 -3.78 5.92 -9.28
N SER A 44 -5.02 6.16 -8.83
CA SER A 44 -5.47 7.53 -8.52
C SER A 44 -4.82 8.14 -7.27
N VAL A 45 -4.32 7.31 -6.36
CA VAL A 45 -3.78 7.73 -5.05
C VAL A 45 -2.26 7.76 -5.06
N VAL A 46 -1.61 6.76 -5.67
CA VAL A 46 -0.17 6.77 -5.83
C VAL A 46 0.18 7.93 -6.76
N ILE A 47 0.77 8.97 -6.19
CA ILE A 47 1.33 10.05 -6.97
C ILE A 47 2.37 9.41 -7.89
N PRO A 48 2.25 9.56 -9.22
CA PRO A 48 3.32 9.20 -10.13
C PRO A 48 4.51 10.06 -9.73
N VAL A 49 5.47 9.46 -9.03
CA VAL A 49 6.74 10.12 -8.78
C VAL A 49 7.51 10.02 -10.09
N CYS A 50 7.08 10.81 -11.08
CA CYS A 50 7.93 11.22 -12.19
C CYS A 50 8.93 12.22 -11.60
N THR A 51 9.86 11.75 -10.76
CA THR A 51 11.04 12.55 -10.46
C THR A 51 11.96 12.49 -11.67
N PRO A 52 12.26 13.63 -12.33
CA PRO A 52 13.51 13.75 -13.07
C PRO A 52 14.63 13.75 -12.02
N GLY A 53 15.07 12.57 -11.64
CA GLY A 53 16.08 12.35 -10.62
C GLY A 53 16.55 10.90 -10.71
N PRO A 54 17.82 10.61 -10.38
CA PRO A 54 18.42 9.32 -10.65
C PRO A 54 17.62 8.26 -9.90
N SER A 55 16.92 7.45 -10.68
CA SER A 55 16.49 6.11 -10.35
C SER A 55 17.52 5.50 -9.41
N PHE A 56 17.09 4.99 -8.25
CA PHE A 56 18.00 4.32 -7.31
C PHE A 56 18.70 3.10 -7.91
N LEU A 57 18.42 2.73 -9.17
CA LEU A 57 19.39 2.21 -10.14
C LEU A 57 19.05 2.71 -11.56
N GLY A 58 19.80 3.67 -12.08
CA GLY A 58 20.19 3.77 -13.51
C GLY A 58 19.14 3.80 -14.65
N SER A 59 17.83 3.87 -14.41
CA SER A 59 16.85 3.94 -15.50
C SER A 59 16.62 5.40 -15.97
N PRO A 60 16.61 5.69 -17.29
CA PRO A 60 16.30 7.03 -17.81
C PRO A 60 14.88 7.48 -17.47
N ALA A 61 14.71 8.78 -17.29
CA ALA A 61 13.42 9.43 -17.14
C ALA A 61 12.54 9.16 -18.38
N GLY A 62 11.38 8.53 -18.17
CA GLY A 62 10.44 8.17 -19.23
C GLY A 62 9.94 6.72 -19.18
N THR A 63 10.64 5.86 -18.44
CA THR A 63 10.22 4.48 -18.14
C THR A 63 9.87 4.45 -16.65
N GLY A 64 8.60 4.23 -16.29
CA GLY A 64 8.19 4.20 -14.88
C GLY A 64 9.10 3.25 -14.09
N ALA A 65 9.63 3.69 -12.95
CA ALA A 65 10.52 2.84 -12.17
C ALA A 65 9.73 1.60 -11.68
N PRO A 66 10.30 0.37 -11.65
CA PRO A 66 9.58 -0.80 -11.13
C PRO A 66 9.08 -0.57 -9.69
N GLU A 67 9.71 0.34 -8.94
CA GLU A 67 9.29 0.81 -7.63
C GLU A 67 7.91 1.49 -7.64
N TYR A 68 7.57 2.26 -8.68
CA TYR A 68 6.23 2.83 -8.85
C TYR A 68 5.20 1.73 -9.07
N THR A 69 5.47 0.79 -9.97
CA THR A 69 4.60 -0.36 -10.24
C THR A 69 4.36 -1.19 -8.97
N ILE A 70 5.43 -1.49 -8.22
CA ILE A 70 5.35 -2.22 -6.95
C ILE A 70 4.58 -1.42 -5.88
N ALA A 71 4.74 -0.10 -5.82
CA ALA A 71 4.00 0.75 -4.90
C ALA A 71 2.49 0.74 -5.21
N VAL A 72 2.12 0.83 -6.51
CA VAL A 72 0.73 0.73 -6.97
C VAL A 72 0.13 -0.62 -6.61
N TYR A 73 0.84 -1.73 -6.85
CA TYR A 73 0.34 -3.07 -6.53
C TYR A 73 0.16 -3.28 -5.03
N ASN A 74 1.11 -2.83 -4.21
CA ASN A 74 0.98 -2.90 -2.75
C ASN A 74 -0.22 -2.08 -2.24
N LEU A 75 -0.41 -0.86 -2.73
CA LEU A 75 -1.57 -0.05 -2.35
C LEU A 75 -2.89 -0.67 -2.84
N ALA A 76 -2.90 -1.20 -4.06
CA ALA A 76 -4.06 -1.88 -4.63
C ALA A 76 -4.43 -3.10 -3.78
N THR A 77 -3.47 -3.94 -3.39
CA THR A 77 -3.74 -5.10 -2.53
C THR A 77 -4.24 -4.67 -1.15
N HIS A 78 -3.71 -3.58 -0.58
CA HIS A 78 -4.23 -3.03 0.67
C HIS A 78 -5.72 -2.64 0.53
N HIS A 79 -6.09 -1.88 -0.51
CA HIS A 79 -7.49 -1.52 -0.76
C HIS A 79 -8.37 -2.73 -1.05
N LEU A 80 -7.86 -3.71 -1.79
CA LEU A 80 -8.55 -4.96 -2.08
C LEU A 80 -8.91 -5.69 -0.79
N VAL A 81 -7.97 -5.82 0.13
CA VAL A 81 -8.22 -6.45 1.44
C VAL A 81 -9.26 -5.70 2.24
N LEU A 82 -9.40 -4.38 2.10
CA LEU A 82 -10.42 -3.62 2.82
C LEU A 82 -11.82 -3.71 2.19
N MET A 83 -11.93 -3.84 0.87
CA MET A 83 -13.23 -3.73 0.17
C MET A 83 -13.79 -5.05 -0.38
N ALA A 84 -12.94 -6.03 -0.71
CA ALA A 84 -13.36 -7.24 -1.41
C ALA A 84 -14.33 -8.08 -0.56
N GLN A 85 -15.41 -8.56 -1.17
CA GLN A 85 -16.36 -9.43 -0.47
C GLN A 85 -15.94 -10.89 -0.59
N ASP A 86 -16.25 -11.67 0.44
CA ASP A 86 -16.05 -13.11 0.41
C ASP A 86 -16.94 -13.77 -0.65
N GLN A 87 -16.41 -14.83 -1.27
CA GLN A 87 -17.24 -15.69 -2.12
C GLN A 87 -18.24 -16.47 -1.25
N PRO A 88 -19.43 -16.82 -1.79
CA PRO A 88 -20.41 -17.59 -1.05
C PRO A 88 -19.81 -18.88 -0.45
N GLY A 89 -19.97 -19.06 0.86
CA GLY A 89 -19.46 -20.24 1.58
C GLY A 89 -17.99 -20.15 2.02
N LEU A 90 -17.31 -19.03 1.78
CA LEU A 90 -15.96 -18.76 2.27
C LEU A 90 -15.95 -17.55 3.23
N SER A 91 -14.92 -17.43 4.05
CA SER A 91 -14.73 -16.34 5.02
C SER A 91 -13.33 -15.69 4.94
N PHE A 92 -12.61 -15.92 3.84
CA PHE A 92 -11.20 -15.56 3.72
C PHE A 92 -10.88 -14.09 4.02
N PHE A 93 -11.58 -13.14 3.39
CA PHE A 93 -11.39 -11.70 3.58
C PHE A 93 -11.89 -11.25 4.95
N THR A 94 -13.00 -11.81 5.42
CA THR A 94 -13.50 -11.55 6.78
C THR A 94 -12.47 -11.97 7.84
N ASP A 95 -11.92 -13.18 7.73
CA ASP A 95 -10.91 -13.71 8.65
C ASP A 95 -9.58 -12.96 8.52
N LEU A 96 -9.20 -12.55 7.31
CA LEU A 96 -8.01 -11.74 7.07
C LEU A 96 -8.14 -10.36 7.74
N ARG A 97 -9.28 -9.68 7.58
CA ARG A 97 -9.55 -8.38 8.24
C ARG A 97 -9.59 -8.51 9.75
N ALA A 98 -10.20 -9.57 10.27
CA ALA A 98 -10.23 -9.86 11.70
C ALA A 98 -8.82 -10.08 12.26
N ARG A 99 -7.99 -10.88 11.59
CA ARG A 99 -6.59 -11.13 11.99
C ARG A 99 -5.73 -9.88 11.93
N LEU A 100 -5.92 -9.03 10.92
CA LEU A 100 -5.23 -7.75 10.79
C LEU A 100 -5.85 -6.64 11.67
N ASN A 101 -6.95 -6.95 12.37
CA ASN A 101 -7.74 -6.03 13.17
C ASN A 101 -8.06 -4.72 12.44
N THR A 102 -8.49 -4.78 11.17
CA THR A 102 -8.65 -3.56 10.34
C THR A 102 -9.66 -2.58 10.89
N ALA A 103 -10.70 -3.04 11.59
CA ALA A 103 -11.71 -2.20 12.25
C ALA A 103 -11.29 -1.69 13.65
N GLY A 104 -10.23 -2.24 14.25
CA GLY A 104 -9.77 -1.80 15.58
C GLY A 104 -9.20 -0.38 15.59
N PHE A 105 -9.17 0.25 16.74
CA PHE A 105 -8.54 1.56 16.88
C PHE A 105 -7.03 1.52 16.60
N ILE A 106 -6.51 2.56 15.95
CA ILE A 106 -5.06 2.76 15.72
C ILE A 106 -4.67 4.05 16.43
N ALA A 107 -3.94 3.91 17.53
CA ALA A 107 -3.51 5.04 18.36
C ALA A 107 -2.39 5.89 17.74
N GLY A 108 -1.89 5.52 16.56
CA GLY A 108 -0.68 6.10 15.99
C GLY A 108 0.57 5.80 16.83
N VAL A 109 1.60 6.64 16.73
CA VAL A 109 2.82 6.50 17.54
C VAL A 109 2.66 7.26 18.85
N VAL A 110 2.80 6.55 19.97
CA VAL A 110 2.76 7.15 21.32
C VAL A 110 4.10 7.84 21.60
N ALA A 111 4.08 9.16 21.70
CA ALA A 111 5.29 9.96 21.99
C ALA A 111 5.77 9.82 23.44
N SER A 112 4.84 9.63 24.37
CA SER A 112 5.13 9.47 25.79
C SER A 112 4.06 8.62 26.46
N SER A 113 4.48 7.66 27.28
CA SER A 113 3.62 7.01 28.27
C SER A 113 4.17 7.32 29.66
N SER A 114 3.28 7.67 30.58
CA SER A 114 3.62 8.03 31.95
C SER A 114 2.65 7.34 32.89
N ASP A 115 3.18 6.61 33.86
CA ASP A 115 2.46 6.19 35.06
C ASP A 115 3.02 6.94 36.29
N GLN A 116 2.44 6.72 37.48
CA GLN A 116 2.81 7.47 38.69
C GLN A 116 4.27 7.28 39.16
N GLY A 117 5.07 6.40 38.55
CA GLY A 117 6.47 6.18 38.93
C GLY A 117 7.47 6.16 37.77
N THR A 118 7.03 5.91 36.53
CA THR A 118 7.91 5.72 35.37
C THR A 118 7.38 6.49 34.17
N SER A 119 8.26 7.26 33.54
CA SER A 119 7.98 7.91 32.25
C SER A 119 8.93 7.37 31.21
N SER A 120 8.37 6.93 30.08
CA SER A 120 9.14 6.54 28.90
C SER A 120 8.75 7.44 27.73
N THR A 121 9.74 7.98 27.04
CA THR A 121 9.56 8.86 25.88
C THR A 121 10.23 8.20 24.69
N MET A 122 9.51 8.12 23.58
CA MET A 122 10.05 7.65 22.31
C MET A 122 10.10 8.80 21.31
N LEU A 123 11.23 8.93 20.61
CA LEU A 123 11.34 9.90 19.53
C LEU A 123 10.37 9.51 18.41
N VAL A 124 9.32 10.31 18.20
CA VAL A 124 8.38 10.11 17.10
C VAL A 124 8.94 10.82 15.86
N PRO A 125 9.23 10.09 14.76
CA PRO A 125 9.63 10.72 13.52
C PRO A 125 8.55 11.70 13.04
N ASP A 126 8.95 12.90 12.61
CA ASP A 126 8.01 13.98 12.26
C ASP A 126 7.01 13.57 11.16
N ALA A 127 7.35 12.60 10.32
CA ALA A 127 6.44 12.00 9.33
C ALA A 127 5.13 11.45 9.95
N PHE A 128 5.19 10.87 11.15
CA PHE A 128 4.00 10.32 11.81
C PHE A 128 3.08 11.39 12.40
N LYS A 129 3.57 12.61 12.63
CA LYS A 129 2.75 13.74 13.11
C LYS A 129 1.81 14.28 12.03
N GLY A 130 2.15 14.07 10.75
CA GLY A 130 1.34 14.50 9.61
C GLY A 130 0.31 13.47 9.14
N PHE A 131 0.28 12.26 9.69
CA PHE A 131 -0.64 11.21 9.27
C PHE A 131 -2.07 11.51 9.68
N ARG A 132 -2.97 11.46 8.70
CA ARG A 132 -4.41 11.48 8.94
C ARG A 132 -4.86 10.11 9.45
N ILE A 133 -6.05 10.04 10.04
CA ILE A 133 -6.63 8.76 10.49
C ILE A 133 -6.66 7.72 9.36
N ALA A 134 -6.95 8.15 8.13
CA ALA A 134 -6.90 7.29 6.95
C ALA A 134 -5.49 6.73 6.66
N ASP A 135 -4.43 7.51 6.91
CA ASP A 135 -3.05 7.09 6.66
C ASP A 135 -2.56 6.08 7.71
N LEU A 136 -3.14 6.13 8.92
CA LEU A 136 -2.84 5.15 9.98
C LEU A 136 -3.30 3.74 9.60
N GLU A 137 -4.32 3.60 8.75
CA GLU A 137 -4.81 2.29 8.30
C GLU A 137 -3.76 1.53 7.47
N TYR A 138 -2.89 2.24 6.75
CA TYR A 138 -1.79 1.63 6.00
C TYR A 138 -0.82 0.85 6.91
N LEU A 139 -0.75 1.20 8.21
CA LEU A 139 0.12 0.51 9.16
C LEU A 139 -0.35 -0.90 9.53
N LYS A 140 -1.61 -1.26 9.26
CA LYS A 140 -2.15 -2.58 9.62
C LYS A 140 -1.75 -3.69 8.67
N THR A 141 -1.84 -3.45 7.36
CA THR A 141 -1.57 -4.49 6.37
C THR A 141 -0.09 -4.50 5.97
N ILE A 142 0.46 -5.66 5.63
CA ILE A 142 1.84 -5.77 5.13
C ILE A 142 2.03 -4.94 3.85
N TRP A 143 1.03 -4.93 2.97
CA TRP A 143 1.05 -4.20 1.72
C TRP A 143 0.92 -2.68 1.92
N GLY A 144 0.11 -2.24 2.89
CA GLY A 144 0.01 -0.82 3.25
C GLY A 144 1.34 -0.28 3.80
N ARG A 145 2.02 -1.06 4.66
CA ARG A 145 3.35 -0.72 5.17
C ARG A 145 4.41 -0.72 4.05
N ALA A 146 4.35 -1.68 3.14
CA ALA A 146 5.24 -1.71 1.98
C ALA A 146 5.05 -0.45 1.12
N TYR A 147 3.79 -0.09 0.80
CA TYR A 147 3.47 1.15 0.10
C TYR A 147 4.00 2.39 0.83
N LEU A 148 3.78 2.51 2.15
CA LEU A 148 4.31 3.63 2.93
C LEU A 148 5.84 3.74 2.84
N SER A 149 6.56 2.63 2.82
CA SER A 149 8.01 2.65 2.66
C SER A 149 8.45 3.22 1.31
N TYR A 150 7.69 2.97 0.24
CA TYR A 150 7.94 3.57 -1.07
C TYR A 150 7.53 5.05 -1.11
N ALA A 151 6.37 5.38 -0.53
CA ALA A 151 5.88 6.76 -0.47
C ALA A 151 6.82 7.67 0.34
N GLN A 152 7.36 7.17 1.46
CA GLN A 152 8.32 7.92 2.27
C GLN A 152 9.68 8.10 1.59
N LYS A 153 10.12 7.12 0.77
CA LYS A 153 11.35 7.25 -0.04
C LYS A 153 11.25 8.33 -1.12
N ALA A 154 10.06 8.58 -1.64
CA ALA A 154 9.84 9.58 -2.68
C ALA A 154 9.99 11.04 -2.19
N GLY A 155 9.81 11.29 -0.89
CA GLY A 155 9.87 12.63 -0.31
C GLY A 155 8.73 13.56 -0.77
N PRO A 156 8.70 14.81 -0.29
CA PRO A 156 7.70 15.79 -0.70
C PRO A 156 7.92 16.22 -2.17
N VAL A 157 6.85 16.11 -2.97
CA VAL A 157 6.85 16.61 -4.35
C VAL A 157 6.78 18.13 -4.32
N VAL A 158 7.89 18.79 -4.63
CA VAL A 158 7.91 20.24 -4.86
C VAL A 158 7.48 20.48 -6.31
N THR A 159 6.21 20.80 -6.52
CA THR A 159 5.76 21.33 -7.81
C THR A 159 6.31 22.74 -7.96
N VAL A 160 7.43 22.89 -8.69
CA VAL A 160 7.87 24.20 -9.14
C VAL A 160 6.87 24.66 -10.18
N MET A 161 5.96 25.56 -9.79
CA MET A 161 5.14 26.29 -10.76
C MET A 161 6.10 27.19 -11.54
N VAL A 162 6.32 26.88 -12.82
CA VAL A 162 7.03 27.72 -13.80
C VAL A 162 5.99 28.41 -14.65
#